data_AF-A0A3C1ZBH6-F1
#
_entry.id   AF-A0A3C1ZBH6-F1
#
_cell.length_a   1.000
_cell.length_b   1.000
_cell.length_c   1.000
_cell.angle_alpha   90.00
_cell.angle_beta   90.00
_cell.angle_gamma   90.00
#
_symmetry.space_group_name_H-M   'P 1'
#
loop_
_entity.id
_entity.type
_entity.pdbx_description
1 polymer ?
#
loop_
_entity_poly.entity_id
_entity_poly.type
_entity_poly.pdbx_seq_one_letter_code
_entity_poly.pdbx_strand_id
1 'polypeptide(L)'
;MIARKNIPTPLLIAATLAILALIAAAFAVFAPGDALRVTTALVLAGAVPMAIYSRSRCASAGGMWVLMVLWGFMAMVSVMQLRAWCLEPTFSFDCPNLKSDASNYYNWAIHHHDGRGPEPRGLVFKGFPLLMALLFRLLGPSVLWPLAMNMMFTLLAVVVGGLTCRRLLHPVVEYKGTFTCTLAMALTGTLMFYVSQGLAIQKEASIYLGMALTTYVLAGMAKQADDRSRLTLRDALLFALGCVIMGFVRTTFLYCTFVGIGMMTMARPRLLWRKGGLLMALALAAFAVGNMHALYSVEQHIVIMEGSGAMSRTFLTGHGPSAPYTKILGPYYSYSVTHRLALLPFIMSVQFFIPFPWTYNNFDFLNLY
;
A
#
# COMPACT_ATOMS: atom_id res chain seq x y z
N MET A 1 -3.59 29.19 -11.37
CA MET A 1 -5.03 29.26 -11.04
C MET A 1 -5.64 27.87 -11.31
N ILE A 2 -5.83 27.04 -10.27
CA ILE A 2 -6.48 25.73 -10.44
C ILE A 2 -7.98 26.02 -10.39
N ALA A 3 -8.68 25.98 -11.52
CA ALA A 3 -10.13 26.04 -11.55
C ALA A 3 -10.67 24.96 -10.61
N ARG A 4 -11.39 25.36 -9.54
CA ARG A 4 -12.12 24.41 -8.69
C ARG A 4 -13.15 23.75 -9.61
N LYS A 5 -12.88 22.52 -10.05
CA LYS A 5 -13.92 21.70 -10.68
C LYS A 5 -14.98 21.48 -9.62
N ASN A 6 -16.17 22.03 -9.84
CA ASN A 6 -17.31 21.76 -8.96
C ASN A 6 -17.48 20.25 -8.86
N ILE A 7 -17.49 19.74 -7.63
CA ILE A 7 -17.79 18.34 -7.36
C ILE A 7 -19.24 18.14 -7.82
N PRO A 8 -19.53 17.16 -8.70
CA PRO A 8 -20.89 16.96 -9.17
C PRO A 8 -21.79 16.63 -7.98
N THR A 9 -22.97 17.25 -7.94
CA THR A 9 -24.01 17.03 -6.91
C THR A 9 -24.30 15.56 -6.59
N PRO A 10 -24.38 14.61 -7.56
CA PRO A 10 -24.58 13.20 -7.22
C PRO A 10 -23.44 12.59 -6.40
N LEU A 11 -22.21 13.09 -6.54
CA LEU A 11 -21.06 12.59 -5.78
C LEU A 11 -21.12 13.07 -4.32
N LEU A 12 -21.61 14.29 -4.09
CA LEU A 12 -21.83 14.80 -2.74
C LEU A 12 -22.92 13.99 -2.02
N ILE A 13 -24.05 13.74 -2.70
CA ILE A 13 -25.14 12.91 -2.17
C ILE A 13 -24.64 11.51 -1.82
N ALA A 14 -23.94 10.87 -2.75
CA ALA A 14 -23.42 9.52 -2.52
C ALA A 14 -22.38 9.47 -1.40
N ALA A 15 -21.51 10.49 -1.28
CA ALA A 15 -20.57 10.58 -0.16
C ALA A 15 -21.29 10.75 1.17
N THR A 16 -22.34 11.59 1.23
CA THR A 16 -23.14 11.75 2.46
C THR A 16 -23.87 10.46 2.84
N LEU A 17 -24.46 9.76 1.88
CA LEU A 17 -25.13 8.48 2.13
C LEU A 17 -24.15 7.40 2.62
N ALA A 18 -22.94 7.33 2.04
CA ALA A 18 -21.91 6.40 2.47
C ALA A 18 -21.40 6.70 3.89
N ILE A 19 -21.24 7.99 4.23
CA ILE A 19 -20.88 8.40 5.61
C ILE A 19 -22.02 8.04 6.58
N LEU A 20 -23.28 8.29 6.23
CA LEU A 20 -24.43 7.93 7.07
C LEU A 20 -24.55 6.42 7.26
N ALA A 21 -24.31 5.63 6.21
CA ALA A 21 -24.27 4.18 6.30
C ALA A 21 -23.15 3.68 7.23
N LEU A 22 -21.97 4.29 7.14
CA LEU A 22 -20.85 3.99 8.03
C LEU A 22 -21.17 4.36 9.49
N ILE A 23 -21.78 5.53 9.73
CA ILE A 23 -22.25 5.93 11.06
C ILE A 23 -23.23 4.89 11.59
N ALA A 24 -24.27 4.55 10.82
CA ALA A 24 -25.27 3.57 11.21
C ALA A 24 -24.62 2.21 11.54
N ALA A 25 -23.67 1.75 10.71
CA ALA A 25 -22.95 0.50 10.94
C ALA A 25 -22.07 0.53 12.20
N ALA A 26 -21.37 1.63 12.46
CA ALA A 26 -20.54 1.79 13.65
C ALA A 26 -21.39 1.82 14.93
N PHE A 27 -22.50 2.57 14.92
CA PHE A 27 -23.42 2.66 16.06
C PHE A 27 -24.22 1.38 16.30
N ALA A 28 -24.41 0.54 15.27
CA ALA A 28 -25.03 -0.78 15.43
C ALA A 28 -24.12 -1.81 16.12
N VAL A 29 -22.81 -1.55 16.16
CA VAL A 29 -21.81 -2.53 16.62
C VAL A 29 -21.08 -2.08 17.88
N PHE A 30 -20.81 -0.78 18.02
CA PHE A 30 -19.99 -0.23 19.10
C PHE A 30 -20.78 0.72 19.98
N ALA A 31 -20.32 0.89 21.23
CA ALA A 31 -20.83 1.91 22.13
C ALA A 31 -20.65 3.31 21.51
N PRO A 32 -21.48 4.31 21.86
CA PRO A 32 -21.51 5.61 21.18
C PRO A 32 -20.15 6.31 21.06
N GLY A 33 -19.33 6.28 22.13
CA GLY A 33 -17.99 6.89 22.12
C GLY A 33 -17.04 6.21 21.12
N ASP A 34 -17.06 4.87 21.08
CA ASP A 34 -16.24 4.08 20.18
C ASP A 34 -16.74 4.16 18.73
N ALA A 35 -18.05 4.18 18.52
CA ALA A 35 -18.66 4.37 17.21
C ALA A 35 -18.25 5.71 16.57
N LEU A 36 -18.16 6.79 17.38
CA LEU A 36 -17.67 8.10 16.94
C LEU A 36 -16.18 8.05 16.54
N ARG A 37 -15.34 7.38 17.35
CA ARG A 37 -13.91 7.19 17.03
C ARG A 37 -13.73 6.42 15.72
N VAL A 38 -14.41 5.28 15.57
CA VAL A 38 -14.37 4.44 14.37
C VAL A 38 -14.80 5.22 13.14
N THR A 39 -15.95 5.89 13.21
CA THR A 39 -16.46 6.70 12.09
C THR A 39 -15.46 7.78 11.71
N THR A 40 -14.94 8.54 12.68
CA THR A 40 -14.01 9.65 12.42
C THR A 40 -12.73 9.16 11.76
N ALA A 41 -12.15 8.07 12.27
CA ALA A 41 -10.93 7.49 11.73
C ALA A 41 -11.11 7.01 10.28
N LEU A 42 -12.19 6.27 10.01
CA LEU A 42 -12.45 5.70 8.69
C LEU A 42 -12.88 6.77 7.67
N VAL A 43 -13.61 7.80 8.09
CA VAL A 43 -13.93 8.96 7.23
C VAL A 43 -12.65 9.72 6.88
N LEU A 44 -11.77 9.99 7.84
CA LEU A 44 -10.49 10.69 7.58
C LEU A 44 -9.61 9.89 6.61
N ALA A 45 -9.53 8.58 6.80
CA ALA A 45 -8.75 7.69 5.93
C ALA A 45 -9.25 7.68 4.47
N GLY A 46 -10.53 7.93 4.21
CA GLY A 46 -11.08 8.14 2.86
C GLY A 46 -10.95 9.58 2.36
N ALA A 47 -11.22 10.55 3.23
CA ALA A 47 -11.24 11.96 2.89
C ALA A 47 -9.87 12.45 2.42
N VAL A 48 -8.76 11.99 3.04
CA VAL A 48 -7.40 12.40 2.66
C VAL A 48 -7.07 12.01 1.19
N PRO A 49 -7.17 10.74 0.76
CA PRO A 49 -6.99 10.36 -0.64
C PRO A 49 -7.90 11.12 -1.61
N MET A 50 -9.19 11.29 -1.28
CA MET A 50 -10.12 12.04 -2.12
C MET A 50 -9.74 13.53 -2.23
N ALA A 51 -9.29 14.14 -1.13
CA ALA A 51 -8.83 15.53 -1.10
C ALA A 51 -7.52 15.73 -1.87
N ILE A 52 -6.65 14.72 -1.92
CA ILE A 52 -5.43 14.74 -2.73
C ILE A 52 -5.78 14.53 -4.21
N TYR A 53 -6.65 13.58 -4.53
CA TYR A 53 -7.05 13.29 -5.91
C TYR A 53 -7.82 14.46 -6.55
N SER A 54 -8.75 15.08 -5.82
CA SER A 54 -9.53 16.25 -6.29
C SER A 54 -8.65 17.46 -6.62
N ARG A 55 -7.51 17.63 -5.95
CA ARG A 55 -6.50 18.66 -6.24
C ARG A 55 -5.54 18.28 -7.38
N SER A 56 -5.63 17.05 -7.88
CA SER A 56 -4.79 16.59 -8.99
C SER A 56 -5.29 17.12 -10.33
N ARG A 57 -4.38 17.32 -11.29
CA ARG A 57 -4.72 17.69 -12.67
C ARG A 57 -5.48 16.58 -13.42
N CYS A 58 -5.58 15.39 -12.83
CA CYS A 58 -6.24 14.21 -13.40
C CYS A 58 -7.64 13.99 -12.81
N ALA A 59 -8.07 14.83 -11.86
CA ALA A 59 -9.35 14.68 -11.19
C ALA A 59 -10.50 14.58 -12.20
N SER A 60 -11.22 13.46 -12.13
CA SER A 60 -12.42 13.17 -12.91
C SER A 60 -13.53 12.67 -11.97
N ALA A 61 -14.78 12.80 -12.39
CA ALA A 61 -15.90 12.23 -11.64
C ALA A 61 -15.76 10.71 -11.51
N GLY A 62 -15.35 10.02 -12.58
CA GLY A 62 -15.14 8.57 -12.57
C GLY A 62 -14.08 8.13 -11.56
N GLY A 63 -12.95 8.84 -11.45
CA GLY A 63 -11.93 8.50 -10.44
C GLY A 63 -12.39 8.78 -9.01
N MET A 64 -13.23 9.80 -8.80
CA MET A 64 -13.85 10.05 -7.48
C MET A 64 -14.83 8.93 -7.12
N TRP A 65 -15.64 8.45 -8.07
CA TRP A 65 -16.52 7.30 -7.87
C TRP A 65 -15.74 6.04 -7.51
N VAL A 66 -14.66 5.73 -8.23
CA VAL A 66 -13.78 4.58 -7.91
C VAL A 66 -13.26 4.68 -6.48
N LEU A 67 -12.73 5.84 -6.07
CA LEU A 67 -12.24 6.03 -4.70
C LEU A 67 -13.34 5.87 -3.65
N MET A 68 -14.53 6.39 -3.92
CA MET A 68 -15.65 6.33 -2.98
C MET A 68 -16.19 4.91 -2.84
N VAL A 69 -16.28 4.14 -3.93
CA VAL A 69 -16.66 2.72 -3.88
C VAL A 69 -15.63 1.91 -3.11
N LEU A 70 -14.33 2.08 -3.42
CA LEU A 70 -13.26 1.38 -2.70
C LEU A 70 -13.23 1.76 -1.21
N TRP A 71 -13.32 3.05 -0.90
CA TRP A 71 -13.37 3.52 0.48
C TRP A 71 -14.60 2.99 1.22
N GLY A 72 -15.80 3.08 0.62
CA GLY A 72 -17.03 2.60 1.25
C GLY A 72 -16.99 1.11 1.52
N PHE A 73 -16.54 0.32 0.54
CA PHE A 73 -16.29 -1.11 0.74
C PHE A 73 -15.29 -1.36 1.87
N MET A 74 -14.14 -0.70 1.84
CA MET A 74 -13.11 -0.93 2.84
C MET A 74 -13.52 -0.49 4.25
N ALA A 75 -14.23 0.62 4.37
CA ALA A 75 -14.73 1.13 5.65
C ALA A 75 -15.75 0.17 6.28
N MET A 76 -16.69 -0.34 5.48
CA MET A 76 -17.66 -1.32 5.95
C MET A 76 -17.01 -2.63 6.40
N VAL A 77 -16.07 -3.15 5.62
CA VAL A 77 -15.31 -4.36 6.01
C VAL A 77 -14.44 -4.09 7.24
N SER A 78 -13.86 -2.89 7.36
CA SER A 78 -13.08 -2.49 8.55
C SER A 78 -13.92 -2.47 9.82
N VAL A 79 -15.18 -2.01 9.77
CA VAL A 79 -16.11 -2.08 10.92
C VAL A 79 -16.31 -3.53 11.35
N MET A 80 -16.54 -4.43 10.40
CA MET A 80 -16.72 -5.85 10.72
C MET A 80 -15.43 -6.50 11.25
N GLN A 81 -14.27 -6.11 10.69
CA GLN A 81 -12.97 -6.60 11.12
C GLN A 81 -12.63 -6.15 12.54
N LEU A 82 -12.91 -4.88 12.88
CA LEU A 82 -12.78 -4.36 14.23
C LEU A 82 -13.70 -5.09 15.20
N ARG A 83 -14.94 -5.42 14.78
CA ARG A 83 -15.85 -6.22 15.60
C ARG A 83 -15.29 -7.61 15.86
N ALA A 84 -14.72 -8.26 14.84
CA ALA A 84 -14.09 -9.57 14.99
C ALA A 84 -12.88 -9.55 15.94
N TRP A 85 -12.14 -8.44 16.02
CA TRP A 85 -10.98 -8.31 16.91
C TRP A 85 -11.33 -7.89 18.34
N CYS A 86 -12.48 -7.23 18.55
CA CYS A 86 -12.73 -6.47 19.79
C CYS A 86 -14.08 -6.73 20.47
N LEU A 87 -14.91 -7.66 20.00
CA LEU A 87 -16.25 -7.87 20.58
C LEU A 87 -16.33 -8.85 21.74
N GLU A 88 -15.34 -9.73 21.96
CA GLU A 88 -15.40 -10.57 23.16
C GLU A 88 -15.12 -9.72 24.40
N PRO A 89 -15.72 -10.03 25.57
CA PRO A 89 -15.65 -9.20 26.78
C PRO A 89 -14.23 -8.88 27.28
N THR A 90 -13.25 -9.68 26.86
CA THR A 90 -11.83 -9.55 27.20
C THR A 90 -11.05 -8.68 26.22
N PHE A 91 -11.61 -8.36 25.06
CA PHE A 91 -10.95 -7.60 24.01
C PHE A 91 -11.54 -6.19 23.89
N SER A 92 -10.67 -5.26 23.52
CA SER A 92 -11.03 -3.86 23.29
C SER A 92 -10.15 -3.30 22.17
N PHE A 93 -10.37 -2.05 21.76
CA PHE A 93 -9.48 -1.43 20.79
C PHE A 93 -8.03 -1.31 21.28
N ASP A 94 -7.83 -1.28 22.58
CA ASP A 94 -6.52 -1.13 23.22
C ASP A 94 -5.91 -2.51 23.58
N CYS A 95 -6.72 -3.57 23.49
CA CYS A 95 -6.33 -4.97 23.69
C CYS A 95 -7.07 -5.88 22.67
N PRO A 96 -6.76 -5.79 21.38
CA PRO A 96 -7.43 -6.55 20.33
C PRO A 96 -6.93 -7.99 20.24
N ASN A 97 -7.80 -8.91 19.79
CA ASN A 97 -7.41 -10.27 19.43
C ASN A 97 -6.79 -10.32 18.02
N LEU A 98 -5.51 -9.99 17.93
CA LEU A 98 -4.77 -10.03 16.67
C LEU A 98 -4.02 -11.36 16.50
N LYS A 99 -3.99 -11.85 15.27
CA LYS A 99 -3.28 -13.09 14.87
C LYS A 99 -2.03 -12.77 14.05
N SER A 100 -1.06 -13.69 14.06
CA SER A 100 0.12 -13.66 13.18
C SER A 100 0.91 -12.33 13.25
N ASP A 101 1.39 -11.83 12.12
CA ASP A 101 2.19 -10.60 11.97
C ASP A 101 1.54 -9.37 12.61
N ALA A 102 0.22 -9.21 12.48
CA ALA A 102 -0.50 -8.08 13.06
C ALA A 102 -0.34 -8.01 14.59
N SER A 103 -0.38 -9.17 15.25
CA SER A 103 -0.15 -9.29 16.70
C SER A 103 1.26 -8.89 17.09
N ASN A 104 2.26 -9.37 16.34
CA ASN A 104 3.66 -9.04 16.57
C ASN A 104 3.94 -7.54 16.43
N TYR A 105 3.40 -6.91 15.38
CA TYR A 105 3.59 -5.47 15.15
C TYR A 105 2.90 -4.62 16.22
N TYR A 106 1.68 -5.01 16.61
CA TYR A 106 0.90 -4.31 17.63
C TYR A 106 1.56 -4.42 19.02
N ASN A 107 1.97 -5.62 19.44
CA ASN A 107 2.63 -5.83 20.73
C ASN A 107 3.97 -5.09 20.82
N TRP A 108 4.74 -5.05 19.72
CA TRP A 108 5.96 -4.23 19.67
C TRP A 108 5.64 -2.75 19.88
N ALA A 109 4.59 -2.24 19.22
CA ALA A 109 4.20 -0.83 19.29
C ALA A 109 3.69 -0.43 20.69
N ILE A 110 2.88 -1.28 21.35
CA ILE A 110 2.45 -1.03 22.73
C ILE A 110 3.64 -1.09 23.68
N HIS A 111 4.52 -2.08 23.57
CA HIS A 111 5.68 -2.19 24.45
C HIS A 111 6.55 -0.92 24.44
N HIS A 112 6.73 -0.30 23.28
CA HIS A 112 7.49 0.95 23.15
C HIS A 112 6.67 2.22 23.44
N HIS A 113 5.35 2.11 23.59
CA HIS A 113 4.46 3.20 23.95
C HIS A 113 4.41 3.40 25.48
N ASP A 114 4.10 2.35 26.23
CA ASP A 114 3.85 2.42 27.68
C ASP A 114 4.46 1.24 28.47
N GLY A 115 5.31 0.43 27.84
CA GLY A 115 5.92 -0.74 28.46
C GLY A 115 4.97 -1.92 28.65
N ARG A 116 3.71 -1.80 28.20
CA ARG A 116 2.73 -2.90 28.29
C ARG A 116 2.94 -3.88 27.13
N GLY A 117 2.66 -5.15 27.37
CA GLY A 117 2.81 -6.20 26.36
C GLY A 117 4.15 -6.93 26.41
N PRO A 118 4.20 -8.13 25.82
CA PRO A 118 5.37 -9.01 25.87
C PRO A 118 6.58 -8.35 25.20
N GLU A 119 7.77 -8.60 25.75
CA GLU A 119 9.03 -8.12 25.18
C GLU A 119 9.12 -8.55 23.70
N PRO A 120 9.25 -7.60 22.76
CA PRO A 120 9.25 -7.93 21.35
C PRO A 120 10.54 -8.65 20.96
N ARG A 121 10.42 -9.94 20.64
CA ARG A 121 11.53 -10.76 20.15
C ARG A 121 11.37 -11.08 18.65
N GLY A 122 12.47 -11.06 17.91
CA GLY A 122 12.53 -11.60 16.54
C GLY A 122 11.95 -10.73 15.41
N LEU A 123 11.56 -9.48 15.66
CA LEU A 123 11.10 -8.58 14.59
C LEU A 123 12.28 -8.04 13.77
N VAL A 124 12.44 -8.57 12.55
CA VAL A 124 13.56 -8.24 11.67
C VAL A 124 13.50 -6.79 11.17
N PHE A 125 12.31 -6.29 10.85
CA PHE A 125 12.07 -4.90 10.45
C PHE A 125 11.16 -4.21 11.46
N LYS A 126 11.62 -3.09 12.00
CA LYS A 126 10.91 -2.33 13.06
C LYS A 126 10.16 -1.11 12.54
N GLY A 127 10.27 -0.75 11.26
CA GLY A 127 9.71 0.51 10.77
C GLY A 127 8.18 0.59 10.76
N PHE A 128 7.48 -0.49 10.41
CA PHE A 128 6.02 -0.50 10.47
C PHE A 128 5.48 -0.45 11.92
N PRO A 129 6.00 -1.27 12.86
CA PRO A 129 5.70 -1.11 14.28
C PRO A 129 6.06 0.26 14.87
N LEU A 130 7.17 0.87 14.43
CA LEU A 130 7.55 2.23 14.82
C LEU A 130 6.51 3.25 14.38
N LEU A 131 6.00 3.14 13.14
CA LEU A 131 4.94 4.01 12.64
C LEU A 131 3.65 3.86 13.47
N MET A 132 3.31 2.63 13.88
CA MET A 132 2.21 2.37 14.80
C MET A 132 2.45 2.99 16.19
N ALA A 133 3.66 2.86 16.75
CA ALA A 133 4.01 3.45 18.04
C ALA A 133 3.91 4.99 18.00
N LEU A 134 4.31 5.62 16.89
CA LEU A 134 4.14 7.06 16.67
C LEU A 134 2.66 7.45 16.60
N LEU A 135 1.82 6.66 15.93
CA LEU A 135 0.36 6.87 15.95
C LEU A 135 -0.21 6.76 17.36
N PHE A 136 0.24 5.79 18.15
CA PHE A 136 -0.23 5.62 19.54
C PHE A 136 0.14 6.81 20.41
N ARG A 137 1.33 7.39 20.24
CA ARG A 137 1.72 8.61 20.95
C ARG A 137 0.87 9.83 20.57
N LEU A 138 0.34 9.89 19.35
CA LEU A 138 -0.45 11.02 18.87
C LEU A 138 -1.94 10.89 19.19
N LEU A 139 -2.49 9.69 19.08
CA LEU A 139 -3.94 9.43 19.11
C LEU A 139 -4.39 8.47 20.21
N GLY A 140 -3.45 8.01 21.04
CA GLY A 140 -3.64 6.96 22.04
C GLY A 140 -3.46 5.55 21.46
N PRO A 141 -3.16 4.55 22.31
CA PRO A 141 -3.04 3.16 21.88
C PRO A 141 -4.41 2.68 21.39
N SER A 142 -4.50 2.23 20.14
CA SER A 142 -5.75 1.68 19.59
C SER A 142 -5.49 1.00 18.26
N VAL A 143 -6.04 -0.20 18.06
CA VAL A 143 -5.98 -0.97 16.81
C VAL A 143 -6.63 -0.24 15.62
N LEU A 144 -7.52 0.71 15.91
CA LEU A 144 -8.24 1.52 14.93
C LEU A 144 -7.29 2.40 14.10
N TRP A 145 -6.30 3.04 14.72
CA TRP A 145 -5.44 4.01 14.02
C TRP A 145 -4.53 3.35 12.97
N PRO A 146 -3.85 2.23 13.28
CA PRO A 146 -3.09 1.47 12.28
C PRO A 146 -3.97 0.95 11.14
N LEU A 147 -5.19 0.50 11.43
CA LEU A 147 -6.14 0.06 10.40
C LEU A 147 -6.54 1.22 9.47
N ALA A 148 -6.93 2.36 10.04
CA ALA A 148 -7.29 3.55 9.27
C ALA A 148 -6.09 4.07 8.44
N MET A 149 -4.88 4.03 8.99
CA MET A 149 -3.66 4.36 8.27
C MET A 149 -3.44 3.44 7.07
N ASN A 150 -3.58 2.13 7.24
CA ASN A 150 -3.43 1.17 6.16
C ASN A 150 -4.45 1.37 5.04
N MET A 151 -5.72 1.59 5.38
CA MET A 151 -6.75 1.96 4.41
C MET A 151 -6.37 3.23 3.64
N MET A 152 -5.93 4.28 4.37
CA MET A 152 -5.50 5.54 3.77
C MET A 152 -4.32 5.34 2.81
N PHE A 153 -3.30 4.58 3.20
CA PHE A 153 -2.11 4.32 2.38
C PHE A 153 -2.44 3.52 1.13
N THR A 154 -3.29 2.49 1.24
CA THR A 154 -3.76 1.72 0.08
C THR A 154 -4.54 2.60 -0.89
N LEU A 155 -5.48 3.42 -0.42
CA LEU A 155 -6.23 4.35 -1.27
C LEU A 155 -5.32 5.41 -1.91
N LEU A 156 -4.35 5.96 -1.17
CA LEU A 156 -3.36 6.90 -1.73
C LEU A 156 -2.50 6.23 -2.80
N ALA A 157 -2.11 4.98 -2.59
CA ALA A 157 -1.31 4.23 -3.55
C ALA A 157 -2.12 3.96 -4.84
N VAL A 158 -3.44 3.69 -4.76
CA VAL A 158 -4.34 3.65 -5.93
C VAL A 158 -4.35 4.99 -6.67
N VAL A 159 -4.48 6.11 -5.95
CA VAL A 159 -4.45 7.46 -6.55
C VAL A 159 -3.14 7.70 -7.27
N VAL A 160 -2.01 7.51 -6.59
CA VAL A 160 -0.67 7.76 -7.15
C VAL A 160 -0.37 6.79 -8.30
N GLY A 161 -0.82 5.53 -8.22
CA GLY A 161 -0.75 4.56 -9.31
C GLY A 161 -1.49 5.04 -10.56
N GLY A 162 -2.71 5.56 -10.42
CA GLY A 162 -3.44 6.18 -11.53
C GLY A 162 -2.71 7.37 -12.15
N LEU A 163 -2.16 8.25 -11.31
CA LEU A 163 -1.36 9.40 -11.77
C LEU A 163 -0.07 8.96 -12.49
N THR A 164 0.55 7.88 -12.02
CA THR A 164 1.75 7.27 -12.62
C THR A 164 1.44 6.68 -13.98
N CYS A 165 0.35 5.93 -14.09
CA CYS A 165 -0.10 5.34 -15.35
C CYS A 165 -0.38 6.41 -16.41
N ARG A 166 -1.04 7.52 -16.04
CA ARG A 166 -1.17 8.67 -16.94
C ARG A 166 0.20 9.18 -17.41
N ARG A 167 1.15 9.41 -16.50
CA ARG A 167 2.49 9.91 -16.88
C ARG A 167 3.19 8.98 -17.87
N LEU A 168 3.07 7.67 -17.67
CA LEU A 168 3.66 6.66 -18.55
C LEU A 168 2.92 6.57 -19.89
N LEU A 169 1.60 6.66 -19.93
CA LEU A 169 0.83 6.41 -21.16
C LEU A 169 0.47 7.67 -21.96
N HIS A 170 0.65 8.87 -21.39
CA HIS A 170 0.29 10.15 -22.03
C HIS A 170 0.81 10.34 -23.47
N PRO A 171 2.04 9.91 -23.85
CA PRO A 171 2.51 10.09 -25.22
C PRO A 171 2.25 8.89 -26.13
N VAL A 172 1.67 7.80 -25.62
CA VAL A 172 1.45 6.56 -26.38
C VAL A 172 -0.03 6.36 -26.70
N VAL A 173 -0.91 6.88 -25.84
CA VAL A 173 -2.34 6.63 -25.90
C VAL A 173 -3.06 7.95 -26.22
N GLU A 174 -3.81 7.99 -27.33
CA GLU A 174 -4.55 9.17 -27.79
C GLU A 174 -5.75 9.55 -26.89
N TYR A 175 -6.15 8.67 -25.97
CA TYR A 175 -7.24 8.92 -25.04
C TYR A 175 -6.93 10.02 -24.03
N LYS A 176 -7.99 10.71 -23.57
CA LYS A 176 -7.90 11.72 -22.52
C LYS A 176 -7.19 11.16 -21.30
N GLY A 177 -6.11 11.80 -20.84
CA GLY A 177 -5.33 11.31 -19.68
C GLY A 177 -6.12 11.16 -18.36
N THR A 178 -7.29 11.79 -18.24
CA THR A 178 -8.23 11.56 -17.13
C THR A 178 -8.90 10.18 -17.21
N PHE A 179 -9.20 9.68 -18.41
CA PHE A 179 -9.75 8.35 -18.63
C PHE A 179 -8.73 7.28 -18.26
N THR A 180 -7.50 7.38 -18.77
CA THR A 180 -6.40 6.45 -18.44
C THR A 180 -6.12 6.39 -16.94
N CYS A 181 -6.11 7.55 -16.27
CA CYS A 181 -5.96 7.62 -14.81
C CYS A 181 -7.12 6.90 -14.10
N THR A 182 -8.36 7.14 -14.53
CA THR A 182 -9.55 6.52 -13.93
C THR A 182 -9.56 5.01 -14.13
N LEU A 183 -9.25 4.53 -15.34
CA LEU A 183 -9.17 3.12 -15.66
C LEU A 183 -8.08 2.43 -14.85
N ALA A 184 -6.90 3.04 -14.73
CA ALA A 184 -5.82 2.50 -13.91
C ALA A 184 -6.20 2.42 -12.42
N MET A 185 -6.89 3.43 -11.89
CA MET A 185 -7.43 3.37 -10.52
C MET A 185 -8.46 2.26 -10.36
N ALA A 186 -9.37 2.09 -11.33
CA ALA A 186 -10.37 1.04 -11.31
C ALA A 186 -9.73 -0.36 -11.35
N LEU A 187 -8.80 -0.59 -12.27
CA LEU A 187 -8.08 -1.85 -12.38
C LEU A 187 -7.22 -2.14 -11.15
N THR A 188 -6.58 -1.15 -10.55
CA THR A 188 -5.84 -1.36 -9.30
C THR A 188 -6.78 -1.67 -8.14
N GLY A 189 -7.96 -1.04 -8.12
CA GLY A 189 -9.00 -1.28 -7.13
C GLY A 189 -9.69 -2.64 -7.24
N THR A 190 -9.72 -3.26 -8.42
CA THR A 190 -10.27 -4.62 -8.58
C THR A 190 -9.30 -5.71 -8.15
N LEU A 191 -8.02 -5.38 -7.92
CA LEU A 191 -7.05 -6.31 -7.34
C LEU A 191 -7.38 -6.53 -5.86
N MET A 192 -8.17 -7.55 -5.57
CA MET A 192 -8.64 -7.82 -4.21
C MET A 192 -7.51 -8.11 -3.22
N PHE A 193 -6.39 -8.69 -3.67
CA PHE A 193 -5.18 -8.82 -2.84
C PHE A 193 -4.60 -7.47 -2.43
N TYR A 194 -4.67 -6.47 -3.31
CA TYR A 194 -4.19 -5.12 -3.03
C TYR A 194 -5.10 -4.42 -2.01
N VAL A 195 -6.41 -4.56 -2.18
CA VAL A 195 -7.42 -4.01 -1.26
C VAL A 195 -7.35 -4.68 0.12
N SER A 196 -7.10 -5.99 0.18
CA SER A 196 -7.04 -6.72 1.45
C SER A 196 -5.91 -6.24 2.36
N GLN A 197 -4.78 -5.78 1.82
CA GLN A 197 -3.69 -5.21 2.63
C GLN A 197 -4.11 -3.93 3.36
N GLY A 198 -5.08 -3.19 2.82
CA GLY A 198 -5.64 -2.01 3.49
C GLY A 198 -6.68 -2.33 4.57
N LEU A 199 -7.12 -3.59 4.65
CA LEU A 199 -8.09 -4.11 5.62
C LEU A 199 -7.44 -4.88 6.78
N ALA A 200 -6.14 -5.15 6.67
CA ALA A 200 -5.35 -5.83 7.68
C ALA A 200 -4.26 -4.90 8.21
N ILE A 201 -3.76 -5.16 9.42
CA ILE A 201 -2.61 -4.46 9.99
C ILE A 201 -1.34 -5.11 9.44
N GLN A 202 -0.98 -4.67 8.24
CA GLN A 202 0.06 -5.22 7.41
C GLN A 202 0.98 -4.12 6.88
N LYS A 203 2.27 -4.42 6.79
CA LYS A 203 3.30 -3.47 6.36
C LYS A 203 3.22 -3.16 4.87
N GLU A 204 2.56 -4.03 4.11
CA GLU A 204 2.39 -4.03 2.67
C GLU A 204 1.70 -2.75 2.18
N ALA A 205 0.70 -2.23 2.91
CA ALA A 205 0.05 -0.97 2.56
C ALA A 205 1.03 0.23 2.50
N SER A 206 1.97 0.27 3.45
CA SER A 206 3.03 1.30 3.47
C SER A 206 4.02 1.12 2.31
N ILE A 207 4.36 -0.13 1.99
CA ILE A 207 5.24 -0.46 0.86
C ILE A 207 4.59 -0.05 -0.46
N TYR A 208 3.28 -0.30 -0.63
CA TYR A 208 2.53 0.09 -1.82
C TYR A 208 2.57 1.60 -2.04
N LEU A 209 2.34 2.40 -1.00
CA LEU A 209 2.45 3.85 -1.10
C LEU A 209 3.88 4.27 -1.43
N GLY A 210 4.89 3.72 -0.75
CA GLY A 210 6.29 4.03 -1.00
C GLY A 210 6.72 3.75 -2.44
N MET A 211 6.37 2.57 -2.96
CA MET A 211 6.61 2.17 -4.34
C MET A 211 5.84 3.04 -5.34
N ALA A 212 4.58 3.38 -5.05
CA ALA A 212 3.81 4.25 -5.93
C ALA A 212 4.43 5.64 -6.05
N LEU A 213 4.90 6.22 -4.93
CA LEU A 213 5.57 7.53 -4.90
C LEU A 213 6.88 7.54 -5.68
N THR A 214 7.75 6.55 -5.47
CA THR A 214 9.03 6.48 -6.21
C THR A 214 8.78 6.24 -7.70
N THR A 215 7.88 5.32 -8.04
CA THR A 215 7.53 5.04 -9.44
C THR A 215 6.89 6.25 -10.13
N TYR A 216 6.06 7.03 -9.43
CA TYR A 216 5.48 8.27 -9.96
C TYR A 216 6.54 9.28 -10.41
N VAL A 217 7.60 9.43 -9.60
CA VAL A 217 8.72 10.34 -9.90
C VAL A 217 9.55 9.78 -11.06
N LEU A 218 9.93 8.50 -11.00
CA LEU A 218 10.69 7.84 -12.06
C LEU A 218 9.96 7.88 -13.42
N ALA A 219 8.66 7.61 -13.43
CA ALA A 219 7.81 7.72 -14.62
C ALA A 219 7.80 9.13 -15.21
N GLY A 220 7.78 10.16 -14.36
CA GLY A 220 7.85 11.55 -14.78
C GLY A 220 9.21 11.89 -15.41
N MET A 221 10.29 11.43 -14.81
CA MET A 221 11.66 11.68 -15.28
C MET A 221 11.99 10.91 -16.57
N ALA A 222 11.53 9.65 -16.70
CA ALA A 222 11.80 8.81 -17.86
C ALA A 222 11.20 9.37 -19.17
N LYS A 223 10.11 10.12 -19.09
CA LYS A 223 9.39 10.65 -20.26
C LYS A 223 9.64 12.13 -20.55
N GLN A 224 10.45 12.82 -19.76
CA GLN A 224 10.80 14.22 -20.03
C GLN A 224 11.71 14.34 -21.25
N ALA A 225 11.21 15.00 -22.31
CA ALA A 225 11.92 15.21 -23.58
C ALA A 225 12.95 16.34 -23.53
N ASP A 226 12.78 17.31 -22.63
CA ASP A 226 13.63 18.51 -22.56
C ASP A 226 14.65 18.47 -21.41
N ASP A 227 15.89 18.82 -21.78
CA ASP A 227 17.05 19.03 -20.91
C ASP A 227 16.80 20.10 -19.82
N ARG A 228 15.85 21.02 -20.08
CA ARG A 228 15.51 22.14 -19.18
C ARG A 228 14.51 21.79 -18.08
N SER A 229 13.91 20.60 -18.08
CA SER A 229 12.99 20.20 -17.01
C SER A 229 13.77 19.93 -15.73
N ARG A 230 13.68 20.85 -14.76
CA ARG A 230 14.36 20.71 -13.46
C ARG A 230 13.63 19.64 -12.63
N LEU A 231 14.40 18.76 -11.98
CA LEU A 231 13.87 17.95 -10.88
C LEU A 231 13.33 18.95 -9.85
N THR A 232 12.01 18.98 -9.66
CA THR A 232 11.44 19.92 -8.70
C THR A 232 11.76 19.43 -7.29
N LEU A 233 11.95 20.36 -6.35
CA LEU A 233 12.11 20.00 -4.93
C LEU A 233 10.97 19.09 -4.46
N ARG A 234 9.75 19.32 -4.95
CA ARG A 234 8.59 18.46 -4.71
C ARG A 234 8.81 17.03 -5.18
N ASP A 235 9.31 16.81 -6.39
CA ASP A 235 9.57 15.46 -6.91
C ASP A 235 10.68 14.76 -6.10
N ALA A 236 11.73 15.48 -5.72
CA ALA A 236 12.78 14.96 -4.85
C ALA A 236 12.26 14.57 -3.46
N LEU A 237 11.41 15.41 -2.85
CA LEU A 237 10.78 15.11 -1.56
C LEU A 237 9.82 13.92 -1.63
N LEU A 238 9.01 13.82 -2.69
CA LEU A 238 8.12 12.66 -2.89
C LEU A 238 8.92 11.37 -3.07
N PHE A 239 10.01 11.42 -3.82
CA PHE A 239 10.90 10.29 -4.00
C PHE A 239 11.58 9.89 -2.70
N ALA A 240 12.17 10.86 -1.98
CA ALA A 240 12.80 10.64 -0.69
C ALA A 240 11.80 10.06 0.33
N LEU A 241 10.58 10.58 0.39
CA LEU A 241 9.52 10.05 1.25
C LEU A 241 9.22 8.58 0.93
N GLY A 242 9.06 8.23 -0.36
CA GLY A 242 8.83 6.84 -0.76
C GLY A 242 10.00 5.93 -0.39
N CYS A 243 11.24 6.39 -0.61
CA CYS A 243 12.45 5.66 -0.22
C CYS A 243 12.57 5.47 1.29
N VAL A 244 12.26 6.49 2.10
CA VAL A 244 12.27 6.40 3.56
C VAL A 244 11.22 5.41 4.05
N ILE A 245 9.98 5.49 3.56
CA ILE A 245 8.92 4.54 3.93
C ILE A 245 9.38 3.10 3.63
N MET A 246 9.89 2.83 2.43
CA MET A 246 10.39 1.51 2.07
C MET A 246 11.61 1.10 2.88
N GLY A 247 12.56 2.01 3.10
CA GLY A 247 13.78 1.74 3.86
C GLY A 247 13.48 1.32 5.30
N PHE A 248 12.56 2.01 5.98
CA PHE A 248 12.19 1.66 7.34
C PHE A 248 11.32 0.40 7.41
N VAL A 249 10.34 0.27 6.50
CA VAL A 249 9.37 -0.82 6.56
C VAL A 249 9.96 -2.14 6.06
N ARG A 250 10.66 -2.12 4.92
CA ARG A 250 11.31 -3.29 4.32
C ARG A 250 12.31 -2.88 3.24
N THR A 251 13.59 -2.82 3.62
CA THR A 251 14.69 -2.33 2.75
C THR A 251 14.82 -3.09 1.43
N THR A 252 14.42 -4.36 1.36
CA THR A 252 14.54 -5.19 0.14
C THR A 252 13.75 -4.65 -1.05
N PHE A 253 12.69 -3.85 -0.84
CA PHE A 253 11.95 -3.23 -1.95
C PHE A 253 12.68 -2.05 -2.59
N LEU A 254 13.72 -1.51 -1.95
CA LEU A 254 14.59 -0.51 -2.57
C LEU A 254 15.39 -1.09 -3.75
N TYR A 255 15.58 -2.41 -3.82
CA TYR A 255 16.19 -3.06 -4.98
C TYR A 255 15.42 -2.77 -6.27
N CYS A 256 14.08 -2.82 -6.22
CA CYS A 256 13.23 -2.45 -7.36
C CYS A 256 13.41 -0.98 -7.72
N THR A 257 13.60 -0.10 -6.73
CA THR A 257 13.86 1.33 -6.97
C THR A 257 15.22 1.55 -7.62
N PHE A 258 16.28 0.85 -7.18
CA PHE A 258 17.61 0.92 -7.81
C PHE A 258 17.58 0.49 -9.27
N VAL A 259 16.91 -0.62 -9.57
CA VAL A 259 16.70 -1.09 -10.95
C VAL A 259 15.94 -0.03 -11.76
N GLY A 260 14.87 0.55 -11.19
CA GLY A 260 14.11 1.62 -11.84
C GLY A 260 14.95 2.86 -12.17
N ILE A 261 15.81 3.31 -11.25
CA ILE A 261 16.76 4.41 -11.49
C ILE A 261 17.77 4.02 -12.58
N GLY A 262 18.30 2.79 -12.53
CA GLY A 262 19.22 2.25 -13.53
C GLY A 262 18.61 2.26 -14.94
N MET A 263 17.41 1.69 -15.09
CA MET A 263 16.69 1.69 -16.37
C MET A 263 16.42 3.11 -16.88
N MET A 264 15.98 4.01 -16.00
CA MET A 264 15.72 5.41 -16.35
C MET A 264 17.00 6.12 -16.81
N THR A 265 18.11 5.95 -16.10
CA THR A 265 19.40 6.60 -16.43
C THR A 265 20.01 6.02 -17.70
N MET A 266 19.99 4.70 -17.88
CA MET A 266 20.51 4.02 -19.07
C MET A 266 19.73 4.37 -20.33
N ALA A 267 18.43 4.66 -20.23
CA ALA A 267 17.64 5.08 -21.38
C ALA A 267 18.18 6.39 -22.00
N ARG A 268 18.73 7.31 -21.19
CA ARG A 268 19.27 8.60 -21.64
C ARG A 268 20.44 9.07 -20.75
N PRO A 269 21.63 8.45 -20.85
CA PRO A 269 22.70 8.64 -19.88
C PRO A 269 23.21 10.09 -19.85
N ARG A 270 23.39 10.72 -21.01
CA ARG A 270 23.93 12.10 -21.10
C ARG A 270 23.04 13.14 -20.42
N LEU A 271 21.72 12.95 -20.44
CA LEU A 271 20.73 13.90 -19.93
C LEU A 271 20.37 13.62 -18.46
N LEU A 272 20.31 12.35 -18.08
CA LEU A 272 19.74 11.92 -16.80
C LEU A 272 20.77 11.51 -15.76
N TRP A 273 22.08 11.46 -16.07
CA TRP A 273 23.09 10.97 -15.10
C TRP A 273 23.12 11.77 -13.80
N ARG A 274 23.06 13.11 -13.84
CA ARG A 274 23.07 13.95 -12.62
C ARG A 274 21.83 13.71 -11.76
N LYS A 275 20.66 13.67 -12.41
CA LYS A 275 19.37 13.44 -11.75
C LYS A 275 19.31 12.02 -11.17
N GLY A 276 19.73 11.03 -11.95
CA GLY A 276 19.83 9.65 -11.54
C GLY A 276 20.82 9.44 -10.41
N GLY A 277 21.98 10.11 -10.45
CA GLY A 277 22.96 10.12 -9.37
C GLY A 277 22.38 10.66 -8.06
N LEU A 278 21.64 11.78 -8.12
CA LEU A 278 20.94 12.32 -6.95
C LEU A 278 19.87 11.36 -6.40
N LEU A 279 19.01 10.81 -7.27
CA LEU A 279 17.98 9.85 -6.85
C LEU A 279 18.61 8.56 -6.29
N MET A 280 19.71 8.10 -6.88
CA MET A 280 20.48 6.95 -6.39
C MET A 280 21.07 7.24 -5.02
N ALA A 281 21.67 8.42 -4.81
CA ALA A 281 22.19 8.83 -3.51
C ALA A 281 21.10 8.88 -2.43
N LEU A 282 19.92 9.43 -2.76
CA LEU A 282 18.77 9.43 -1.84
C LEU A 282 18.29 8.02 -1.50
N ALA A 283 18.18 7.14 -2.50
CA ALA A 283 17.77 5.76 -2.30
C ALA A 283 18.81 4.96 -1.50
N LEU A 284 20.11 5.18 -1.73
CA LEU A 284 21.20 4.58 -0.96
C LEU A 284 21.22 5.07 0.49
N ALA A 285 21.01 6.37 0.73
CA ALA A 285 20.92 6.91 2.08
C ALA A 285 19.74 6.26 2.85
N ALA A 286 18.57 6.16 2.22
CA ALA A 286 17.42 5.48 2.81
C ALA A 286 17.67 3.98 3.05
N PHE A 287 18.38 3.31 2.15
CA PHE A 287 18.78 1.90 2.30
C PHE A 287 19.75 1.71 3.47
N ALA A 288 20.76 2.58 3.61
CA ALA A 288 21.73 2.54 4.69
C ALA A 288 21.05 2.75 6.05
N VAL A 289 20.24 3.81 6.18
CA VAL A 289 19.48 4.10 7.41
C VAL A 289 18.52 2.94 7.75
N GLY A 290 17.80 2.43 6.75
CA GLY A 290 16.90 1.30 6.94
C GLY A 290 17.61 0.03 7.43
N ASN A 291 18.78 -0.28 6.88
CA ASN A 291 19.56 -1.44 7.30
C ASN A 291 20.21 -1.26 8.68
N MET A 292 20.61 -0.05 9.07
CA MET A 292 21.08 0.22 10.44
C MET A 292 20.00 -0.09 11.49
N HIS A 293 18.73 -0.03 11.11
CA HIS A 293 17.60 -0.33 11.99
C HIS A 293 16.99 -1.71 11.78
N ALA A 294 17.43 -2.45 10.77
CA ALA A 294 17.01 -3.81 10.52
C ALA A 294 17.98 -4.78 11.21
N LEU A 295 17.46 -5.87 11.77
CA LEU A 295 18.26 -6.98 12.29
C LEU A 295 18.71 -7.88 11.13
N TYR A 296 19.41 -7.31 10.15
CA TYR A 296 19.96 -8.04 8.99
C TYR A 296 21.48 -8.06 9.01
N SER A 297 22.08 -9.25 8.90
CA SER A 297 23.47 -9.36 8.46
C SER A 297 23.56 -9.26 6.93
N VAL A 298 24.73 -8.89 6.41
CA VAL A 298 24.97 -8.86 4.94
C VAL A 298 24.74 -10.25 4.33
N GLU A 299 25.12 -11.32 5.04
CA GLU A 299 24.89 -12.71 4.63
C GLU A 299 23.41 -13.04 4.47
N GLN A 300 22.54 -12.51 5.33
CA GLN A 300 21.10 -12.73 5.22
C GLN A 300 20.50 -12.00 4.00
N HIS A 301 21.07 -10.88 3.56
CA HIS A 301 20.67 -10.25 2.29
C HIS A 301 21.04 -11.12 1.09
N ILE A 302 22.23 -11.72 1.12
CA ILE A 302 22.70 -12.67 0.09
C ILE A 302 21.79 -13.91 0.08
N VAL A 303 21.48 -14.48 1.25
CA VAL A 303 20.55 -15.61 1.39
C VAL A 303 19.13 -15.25 0.94
N ILE A 304 18.67 -14.00 1.04
CA ILE A 304 17.37 -13.60 0.46
C ILE A 304 17.44 -13.53 -1.06
N MET A 305 18.53 -13.00 -1.61
CA MET A 305 18.72 -12.93 -3.06
C MET A 305 18.89 -14.33 -3.68
N GLU A 306 19.63 -15.22 -3.01
CA GLU A 306 19.90 -16.60 -3.45
C GLU A 306 18.77 -17.57 -3.08
N GLY A 307 18.22 -17.44 -1.87
CA GLY A 307 17.20 -18.29 -1.26
C GLY A 307 15.76 -17.94 -1.63
N SER A 308 15.55 -17.01 -2.58
CA SER A 308 14.26 -16.79 -3.25
C SER A 308 13.61 -18.10 -3.74
N GLY A 309 14.41 -19.14 -4.03
CA GLY A 309 13.92 -20.47 -4.43
C GLY A 309 13.40 -21.36 -3.28
N ALA A 310 13.79 -21.10 -2.03
CA ALA A 310 13.44 -21.96 -0.88
C ALA A 310 12.05 -21.59 -0.31
N MET A 311 11.79 -20.30 -0.08
CA MET A 311 10.46 -19.82 0.35
C MET A 311 9.38 -20.13 -0.72
N SER A 312 9.75 -20.10 -2.00
CA SER A 312 8.84 -20.40 -3.11
C SER A 312 8.41 -21.86 -3.21
N ARG A 313 9.23 -22.82 -2.78
CA ARG A 313 8.81 -24.23 -2.76
C ARG A 313 7.71 -24.43 -1.72
N THR A 314 7.87 -23.93 -0.50
CA THR A 314 6.89 -24.15 0.58
C THR A 314 5.49 -23.58 0.26
N PHE A 315 5.41 -22.45 -0.45
CA PHE A 315 4.12 -21.85 -0.87
C PHE A 315 3.51 -22.47 -2.14
N LEU A 316 4.28 -23.19 -2.97
CA LEU A 316 3.81 -23.80 -4.23
C LEU A 316 3.65 -25.32 -4.17
N THR A 317 4.52 -26.02 -3.42
CA THR A 317 4.52 -27.49 -3.32
C THR A 317 3.71 -27.99 -2.13
N GLY A 318 3.31 -27.11 -1.20
CA GLY A 318 2.26 -27.40 -0.23
C GLY A 318 0.86 -27.14 -0.79
N HIS A 319 -0.18 -27.37 0.02
CA HIS A 319 -1.58 -26.96 -0.26
C HIS A 319 -1.75 -25.42 -0.27
N GLY A 320 -0.73 -24.68 -0.72
CA GLY A 320 -0.71 -23.24 -0.75
C GLY A 320 -1.61 -22.67 -1.85
N PRO A 321 -2.11 -21.44 -1.68
CA PRO A 321 -3.09 -20.81 -2.57
C PRO A 321 -2.58 -20.59 -4.00
N SER A 322 -1.26 -20.67 -4.23
CA SER A 322 -0.65 -20.57 -5.56
C SER A 322 -0.47 -21.91 -6.30
N ALA A 323 -0.79 -23.04 -5.65
CA ALA A 323 -0.70 -24.36 -6.26
C ALA A 323 -1.49 -24.51 -7.58
N PRO A 324 -2.71 -23.92 -7.75
CA PRO A 324 -3.44 -24.01 -9.01
C PRO A 324 -2.70 -23.38 -10.20
N TYR A 325 -1.90 -22.33 -9.95
CA TYR A 325 -1.18 -21.62 -11.01
C TYR A 325 0.08 -22.35 -11.47
N THR A 326 0.58 -23.34 -10.72
CA THR A 326 1.71 -24.17 -11.15
C THR A 326 1.43 -24.93 -12.45
N LYS A 327 0.17 -25.31 -12.68
CA LYS A 327 -0.26 -25.98 -13.92
C LYS A 327 -0.26 -25.07 -15.14
N ILE A 328 -0.37 -23.75 -14.94
CA ILE A 328 -0.46 -22.75 -16.02
C ILE A 328 0.90 -22.09 -16.26
N LEU A 329 1.62 -21.75 -15.19
CA LEU A 329 2.93 -21.10 -15.23
C LEU A 329 4.10 -22.08 -15.32
N GLY A 330 3.87 -23.37 -15.11
CA GLY A 330 4.94 -24.34 -14.94
C GLY A 330 5.79 -24.04 -13.69
N PRO A 331 7.03 -24.56 -13.61
CA PRO A 331 7.93 -24.30 -12.48
C PRO A 331 8.53 -22.88 -12.58
N TYR A 332 7.71 -21.85 -12.37
CA TYR A 332 8.09 -20.44 -12.52
C TYR A 332 9.42 -20.07 -11.83
N TYR A 333 9.68 -20.63 -10.66
CA TYR A 333 10.88 -20.37 -9.87
C TYR A 333 12.13 -21.15 -10.31
N SER A 334 12.02 -22.05 -11.29
CA SER A 334 13.18 -22.64 -11.96
C SER A 334 13.52 -21.93 -13.27
N TYR A 335 12.66 -21.01 -13.75
CA TYR A 335 12.93 -20.24 -14.95
C TYR A 335 14.03 -19.20 -14.73
N SER A 336 14.76 -18.87 -15.79
CA SER A 336 15.74 -17.78 -15.79
C SER A 336 15.06 -16.43 -15.52
N VAL A 337 15.82 -15.46 -14.99
CA VAL A 337 15.32 -14.11 -14.68
C VAL A 337 14.66 -13.46 -15.91
N THR A 338 15.28 -13.60 -17.09
CA THR A 338 14.74 -13.06 -18.35
C THR A 338 13.39 -13.67 -18.72
N HIS A 339 13.23 -14.99 -18.54
CA HIS A 339 11.96 -15.65 -18.80
C HIS A 339 10.88 -15.24 -17.78
N ARG A 340 11.26 -15.07 -16.51
CA ARG A 340 10.35 -14.53 -15.48
C ARG A 340 9.91 -13.09 -15.78
N LEU A 341 10.81 -12.26 -16.30
CA LEU A 341 10.51 -10.90 -16.75
C LEU A 341 9.55 -10.90 -17.96
N ALA A 342 9.75 -11.80 -18.93
CA ALA A 342 8.87 -11.94 -20.08
C ALA A 342 7.44 -12.38 -19.67
N LEU A 343 7.32 -13.17 -18.59
CA LEU A 343 6.05 -13.61 -18.02
C LEU A 343 5.38 -12.58 -17.10
N LEU A 344 6.02 -11.43 -16.81
CA LEU A 344 5.44 -10.42 -15.92
C LEU A 344 4.03 -9.98 -16.33
N PRO A 345 3.73 -9.64 -17.61
CA PRO A 345 2.38 -9.22 -17.98
C PRO A 345 1.31 -10.29 -17.68
N PHE A 346 1.66 -11.56 -17.91
CA PHE A 346 0.80 -12.68 -17.59
C PHE A 346 0.59 -12.84 -16.08
N ILE A 347 1.67 -12.78 -15.29
CA ILE A 347 1.60 -12.91 -13.82
C ILE A 347 0.85 -11.74 -13.18
N MET A 348 0.98 -10.54 -13.74
CA MET A 348 0.19 -9.39 -13.31
C MET A 348 -1.30 -9.58 -13.63
N SER A 349 -1.62 -10.25 -14.74
CA SER A 349 -3.01 -10.57 -15.10
C SER A 349 -3.60 -11.65 -14.19
N VAL A 350 -2.79 -12.62 -13.76
CA VAL A 350 -3.18 -13.66 -12.80
C VAL A 350 -3.70 -13.07 -11.48
N GLN A 351 -3.19 -11.91 -11.05
CA GLN A 351 -3.62 -11.24 -9.82
C GLN A 351 -5.12 -10.86 -9.83
N PHE A 352 -5.73 -10.70 -11.01
CA PHE A 352 -7.17 -10.44 -11.15
C PHE A 352 -8.03 -11.69 -10.99
N PHE A 353 -7.43 -12.88 -11.10
CA PHE A 353 -8.11 -14.17 -11.00
C PHE A 353 -7.95 -14.83 -9.62
N ILE A 354 -7.26 -14.17 -8.68
CA ILE A 354 -7.16 -14.68 -7.31
C ILE A 354 -8.51 -14.44 -6.62
N PRO A 355 -9.22 -15.49 -6.19
CA PRO A 355 -10.52 -15.34 -5.55
C PRO A 355 -10.37 -14.58 -4.22
N PHE A 356 -11.28 -13.63 -4.00
CA PHE A 356 -11.49 -13.03 -2.69
C PHE A 356 -12.64 -13.76 -2.00
N PRO A 357 -12.51 -14.11 -0.72
CA PRO A 357 -11.44 -13.75 0.21
C PRO A 357 -10.25 -14.71 0.16
N TRP A 358 -9.04 -14.17 0.38
CA TRP A 358 -7.80 -14.94 0.42
C TRP A 358 -7.71 -15.72 1.73
N THR A 359 -7.97 -17.03 1.68
CA THR A 359 -7.99 -17.94 2.82
C THR A 359 -6.57 -18.32 3.27
N TYR A 360 -6.03 -17.62 4.25
CA TYR A 360 -4.97 -18.19 5.10
C TYR A 360 -5.64 -18.89 6.29
N ASN A 361 -6.18 -20.09 6.04
CA ASN A 361 -6.45 -21.12 7.05
C ASN A 361 -7.43 -20.87 8.22
N ASN A 362 -8.22 -19.79 8.30
CA ASN A 362 -9.44 -19.76 9.14
C ASN A 362 -10.20 -18.43 8.96
N PHE A 363 -11.31 -18.48 8.22
CA PHE A 363 -12.37 -17.47 8.35
C PHE A 363 -13.59 -18.12 8.96
N ASP A 364 -13.67 -18.12 10.29
CA ASP A 364 -14.96 -18.22 10.99
C ASP A 364 -15.88 -17.04 10.63
N PHE A 365 -15.34 -16.01 9.96
CA PHE A 365 -16.05 -14.77 9.61
C PHE A 365 -16.83 -14.83 8.28
N LEU A 366 -16.58 -15.82 7.41
CA LEU A 366 -17.38 -16.04 6.19
C LEU A 366 -18.37 -17.20 6.29
N ASN A 367 -18.43 -17.86 7.45
CA ASN A 367 -19.61 -18.60 7.88
C ASN A 367 -20.69 -17.60 8.33
N LEU A 368 -21.11 -16.72 7.42
CA LEU A 368 -22.49 -16.26 7.45
C LEU A 368 -23.28 -17.42 6.83
N TYR A 369 -23.87 -18.22 7.74
CA TYR A 369 -24.54 -19.51 7.63
C TYR A 369 -23.73 -20.71 8.09
#